data_AF-A0AAE9YNA1-F1
#
_entry.id   AF-A0AAE9YNA1-F1
#
_cell.length_a   1.000
_cell.length_b   1.000
_cell.length_c   1.000
_cell.angle_alpha   90.00
_cell.angle_beta   90.00
_cell.angle_gamma   90.00
#
_symmetry.space_group_name_H-M   'P 1'
#
loop_
_entity.id
_entity.type
_entity.pdbx_description
1 polymer ?
#
loop_
_entity_poly.entity_id
_entity_poly.type
_entity_poly.pdbx_seq_one_letter_code
_entity_poly.pdbx_strand_id
1 'polypeptide(L)' 'MKHAKMEKGHYIANGNIQAFNSNKMLAFGDEFDVIHIHKNNRVDVLFEQKSYTFDIKNLSRISIPLSH' A
#
# COMPACT_ATOMS: atom_id res chain seq x y z
N MET A 1 -5.48 6.72 18.29
CA MET A 1 -4.35 6.58 17.35
C MET A 1 -4.62 7.51 16.17
N LYS A 2 -3.77 8.51 15.93
CA LYS A 2 -3.91 9.38 14.76
C LYS A 2 -3.70 8.50 13.52
N HIS A 3 -4.71 8.35 12.66
CA HIS A 3 -4.51 7.71 11.36
C HIS A 3 -3.45 8.54 10.64
N ALA A 4 -2.24 7.97 10.49
CA ALA A 4 -1.25 8.56 9.60
C ALA A 4 -1.89 8.62 8.21
N LYS A 5 -1.95 9.82 7.65
CA LYS A 5 -2.44 10.01 6.28
C LYS A 5 -1.41 9.33 5.40
N MET A 6 -1.80 8.33 4.61
CA MET A 6 -0.84 7.65 3.73
C MET A 6 -0.25 8.65 2.73
N GLU A 7 1.04 8.56 2.50
CA GLU A 7 1.80 9.42 1.59
C GLU A 7 2.55 8.57 0.56
N LYS A 8 3.13 9.21 -0.46
CA LYS A 8 4.03 8.50 -1.39
C LYS A 8 5.33 8.14 -0.68
N GLY A 9 5.87 6.97 -0.95
CA GLY A 9 7.11 6.49 -0.34
C GLY A 9 7.19 4.97 -0.27
N HIS A 10 8.27 4.48 0.35
CA HIS A 10 8.51 3.08 0.62
C HIS A 10 7.78 2.64 1.89
N TYR A 11 7.17 1.45 1.85
CA TYR A 11 6.44 0.85 2.95
C TYR A 11 6.75 -0.63 3.03
N ILE A 12 6.51 -1.20 4.20
CA ILE A 12 6.44 -2.64 4.42
C ILE A 12 5.03 -3.04 4.85
N ALA A 13 4.53 -4.15 4.32
CA ALA A 13 3.26 -4.71 4.71
C ALA A 13 3.37 -5.37 6.10
N ASN A 14 2.53 -4.93 7.02
CA ASN A 14 2.31 -5.49 8.36
C ASN A 14 1.07 -6.40 8.41
N GLY A 15 0.61 -6.87 7.24
CA GLY A 15 -0.53 -7.77 7.10
C GLY A 15 -0.82 -8.07 5.64
N ASN A 16 -1.80 -8.95 5.41
CA ASN A 16 -2.14 -9.38 4.06
C ASN A 16 -3.25 -8.50 3.46
N ILE A 17 -3.05 -8.00 2.25
CA ILE A 17 -4.07 -7.24 1.51
C ILE A 17 -4.07 -7.60 0.03
N GLN A 18 -5.25 -7.93 -0.48
CA GLN A 18 -5.46 -8.20 -1.89
C GLN A 18 -5.62 -6.90 -2.69
N ALA A 19 -5.02 -6.86 -3.88
CA ALA A 19 -5.20 -5.77 -4.83
C ALA A 19 -6.65 -5.70 -5.31
N PHE A 20 -7.14 -4.49 -5.56
CA PHE A 20 -8.47 -4.24 -6.10
C PHE A 20 -8.58 -4.67 -7.58
N ASN A 21 -7.50 -4.49 -8.35
CA ASN A 21 -7.49 -4.69 -9.80
C ASN A 21 -6.83 -6.02 -10.25
N SER A 22 -6.43 -6.89 -9.32
CA SER A 22 -5.72 -8.13 -9.64
C SER A 22 -5.89 -9.17 -8.52
N ASN A 23 -5.56 -10.43 -8.82
CA ASN A 23 -5.45 -11.50 -7.80
C ASN A 23 -4.14 -11.45 -7.01
N LYS A 24 -3.38 -10.37 -7.15
CA LYS A 24 -2.13 -10.15 -6.41
C LYS A 24 -2.43 -9.67 -4.99
N MET A 25 -1.54 -10.03 -4.07
CA MET A 25 -1.66 -9.75 -2.65
C MET A 25 -0.30 -9.29 -2.14
N LEU A 26 -0.29 -8.24 -1.31
CA LEU A 26 0.85 -7.93 -0.45
C LEU A 26 0.71 -8.79 0.80
N ALA A 27 1.71 -9.60 1.09
CA ALA A 27 1.81 -10.42 2.28
C ALA A 27 2.60 -9.68 3.38
N PHE A 28 2.46 -10.14 4.64
CA PHE A 28 3.29 -9.64 5.73
C PHE A 28 4.78 -9.72 5.38
N GLY A 29 5.50 -8.60 5.55
CA GLY A 29 6.91 -8.47 5.24
C GLY A 29 7.20 -7.98 3.82
N ASP A 30 6.21 -7.92 2.92
CA ASP A 30 6.43 -7.42 1.56
C ASP A 30 6.73 -5.92 1.58
N GLU A 31 7.84 -5.55 0.93
CA GLU A 31 8.20 -4.17 0.68
C GLU A 31 7.59 -3.67 -0.63
N PHE A 32 7.09 -2.44 -0.62
CA PHE A 32 6.42 -1.86 -1.77
C PHE A 32 6.48 -0.33 -1.75
N ASP A 33 6.19 0.26 -2.90
CA ASP A 33 6.18 1.71 -3.09
C ASP A 33 4.80 2.25 -3.34
N VAL A 34 4.36 3.25 -2.57
CA VAL A 34 3.20 4.05 -2.96
C VAL A 34 3.62 5.08 -4.00
N ILE A 35 3.19 4.87 -5.25
CA ILE A 35 3.54 5.74 -6.38
C ILE A 35 2.44 6.77 -6.69
N HIS A 36 1.18 6.46 -6.38
CA HIS A 36 0.04 7.37 -6.63
C HIS A 36 -1.08 7.20 -5.61
N ILE A 37 -1.65 8.31 -5.14
CA ILE A 37 -2.81 8.31 -4.22
C ILE A 37 -3.99 8.97 -4.93
N HIS A 38 -5.06 8.20 -5.12
CA HIS A 38 -6.27 8.65 -5.80
C HIS A 38 -7.24 9.33 -4.83
N LYS A 39 -8.10 10.22 -5.36
CA LYS A 39 -9.14 10.90 -4.58
C LYS A 39 -10.27 9.98 -4.10
N ASN A 40 -10.37 8.77 -4.63
CA ASN A 40 -11.45 7.80 -4.36
C ASN A 40 -11.06 6.70 -3.35
N ASN A 41 -10.19 7.00 -2.39
CA ASN A 41 -9.66 6.05 -1.40
C ASN A 41 -8.87 4.87 -2.02
N ARG A 42 -8.31 5.05 -3.21
CA ARG A 42 -7.42 4.05 -3.83
C ARG A 42 -5.99 4.55 -3.88
N VAL A 43 -5.06 3.63 -3.97
CA VAL A 43 -3.63 3.92 -4.04
C VAL A 43 -2.98 2.94 -5.01
N ASP A 44 -2.17 3.45 -5.93
CA ASP A 44 -1.34 2.61 -6.78
C ASP A 44 -0.01 2.37 -6.09
N VAL A 45 0.35 1.10 -6.05
CA VAL A 45 1.53 0.57 -5.43
C VAL A 45 2.39 -0.10 -6.47
N LEU A 46 3.69 0.20 -6.50
CA LEU A 46 4.67 -0.54 -7.26
C LEU A 46 5.19 -1.70 -6.39
N PHE A 47 5.00 -2.91 -6.88
CA PHE A 47 5.40 -4.16 -6.23
C PHE A 47 5.84 -5.15 -7.31
N GLU A 48 6.98 -5.83 -7.14
CA GLU A 48 7.56 -6.73 -8.15
C GLU A 48 7.68 -6.09 -9.55
N GLN A 49 8.04 -4.80 -9.63
CA GLN A 49 8.13 -4.00 -10.86
C GLN A 49 6.80 -3.82 -11.62
N LYS A 50 5.66 -4.10 -10.97
CA LYS A 50 4.31 -3.91 -11.53
C LYS A 50 3.47 -3.04 -10.62
N SER A 51 2.54 -2.30 -11.22
CA SER A 51 1.63 -1.43 -10.48
C SER A 51 0.31 -2.13 -10.17
N TYR A 52 -0.08 -2.12 -8.92
CA TYR A 52 -1.35 -2.68 -8.43
C TYR A 52 -2.10 -1.63 -7.62
N THR A 53 -3.42 -1.64 -7.72
CA THR A 53 -4.26 -0.67 -7.00
C THR A 53 -4.82 -1.31 -5.74
N PHE A 54 -4.67 -0.66 -4.59
CA PHE A 54 -5.19 -1.11 -3.29
C PHE A 54 -6.16 -0.10 -2.70
N ASP A 55 -6.98 -0.54 -1.74
CA ASP A 55 -7.79 0.37 -0.92
C ASP A 55 -6.90 1.04 0.14
N ILE A 56 -6.88 2.37 0.17
CA ILE A 56 -6.01 3.16 1.04
C ILE A 56 -6.32 2.90 2.52
N LYS A 57 -7.58 2.65 2.89
CA LYS A 57 -7.97 2.48 4.30
C LYS A 57 -7.43 1.17 4.84
N ASN A 58 -7.51 0.11 4.03
CA ASN A 58 -6.94 -1.17 4.39
C ASN A 58 -5.42 -1.08 4.39
N LEU A 59 -4.82 -0.54 3.32
CA LEU A 59 -3.37 -0.45 3.20
C LEU A 59 -2.76 0.37 4.35
N SER A 60 -3.30 1.57 4.65
CA SER A 60 -2.81 2.43 5.75
C SER A 60 -2.86 1.77 7.13
N ARG A 61 -3.74 0.78 7.35
CA ARG A 61 -3.86 0.07 8.63
C ARG A 61 -2.80 -1.02 8.78
N ILE A 62 -2.33 -1.56 7.66
CA ILE A 62 -1.43 -2.70 7.63
C ILE A 62 -0.14 -2.39 6.86
N SER A 63 0.24 -1.12 6.75
CA SER A 63 1.48 -0.69 6.12
C SER A 63 2.27 0.18 7.09
N ILE A 64 3.58 -0.03 7.17
CA ILE A 64 4.48 0.78 7.97
C ILE A 64 5.35 1.59 7.00
N PRO A 65 5.35 2.92 7.05
CA PRO A 65 6.25 3.73 6.23
C PRO A 65 7.69 3.43 6.64
N LEU A 66 8.52 3.10 5.65
CA LEU A 66 9.97 3.00 5.81
C LEU A 66 10.53 4.39 5.53
N SER A 67 10.61 5.23 6.57
CA SER A 67 11.30 6.51 6.47
C SER A 67 12.80 6.28 6.25
N HIS A 68 13.38 7.02 5.31
CA HIS A 68 14.80 7.33 5.28
C HIS A 68 15.00 8.75 5.82
#